data_AF-A0A821L680-F1
#
_entry.id   AF-A0A821L680-F1
#
_cell.length_a   1.000
_cell.length_b   1.000
_cell.length_c   1.000
_cell.angle_alpha   90.00
_cell.angle_beta   90.00
_cell.angle_gamma   90.00
#
_symmetry.space_group_name_H-M   'P 1'
#
loop_
_entity.id
_entity.type
_entity.pdbx_description
1 polymer ?
#
loop_
_entity_poly.entity_id
_entity_poly.type
_entity_poly.pdbx_seq_one_letter_code
_entity_poly.pdbx_strand_id
1 'polypeptide(L)' 'MDVNNYPMSYNTHDSIESDDKNLLDPILKQIHKGGLIDSLLGCTYGQALDDAYGLSTEFEDRITVAIMYPDNT' A
#
# COMPACT_ATOMS: atom_id res chain seq x y z
N MET A 1 -54.36 37.35 -25.04
CA MET A 1 -53.66 37.98 -23.91
C MET A 1 -52.93 36.88 -23.18
N ASP A 2 -51.63 37.10 -22.96
CA ASP A 2 -50.69 36.27 -22.21
C ASP A 2 -51.22 35.84 -20.83
N VAL A 3 -50.56 34.84 -20.23
CA VAL A 3 -49.84 34.98 -18.94
C VAL A 3 -49.53 33.55 -18.38
N ASN A 4 -48.25 33.15 -18.46
CA ASN A 4 -47.52 32.24 -17.55
C ASN A 4 -47.80 30.71 -17.66
N ASN A 5 -46.85 29.78 -17.49
CA ASN A 5 -45.47 29.86 -17.00
C ASN A 5 -44.75 28.52 -17.29
N TYR A 6 -43.59 28.60 -17.98
CA TYR A 6 -42.44 27.70 -18.11
C TYR A 6 -42.57 26.14 -18.16
N PRO A 7 -41.86 25.48 -19.10
CA PRO A 7 -41.55 24.06 -18.97
C PRO A 7 -40.50 23.85 -17.86
N MET A 8 -40.86 23.12 -16.81
CA MET A 8 -39.88 22.63 -15.82
C MET A 8 -39.00 21.56 -16.47
N SER A 9 -37.87 22.01 -17.00
CA SER A 9 -36.71 21.17 -17.30
C SER A 9 -36.05 20.80 -15.97
N TYR A 10 -36.22 19.56 -15.51
CA TYR A 10 -35.36 19.02 -14.46
C TYR A 10 -34.00 18.68 -15.08
N ASN A 11 -33.14 19.69 -15.16
CA ASN A 11 -31.71 19.46 -15.17
C ASN A 11 -31.25 19.58 -13.72
N THR A 12 -31.04 18.44 -13.09
CA THR A 12 -30.18 18.38 -11.91
C THR A 12 -29.34 17.12 -12.08
N HIS A 13 -28.22 17.35 -12.77
CA HIS A 13 -26.94 16.76 -12.42
C HIS A 13 -26.89 16.52 -10.92
N ASP A 14 -26.86 15.26 -10.52
CA ASP A 14 -26.14 14.78 -9.33
C ASP A 14 -26.15 13.24 -9.40
N SER A 15 -25.60 12.70 -10.49
CA SER A 15 -24.79 11.51 -10.30
C SER A 15 -23.59 12.00 -9.50
N ILE A 16 -23.65 11.81 -8.18
CA ILE A 16 -22.46 11.72 -7.35
C ILE A 16 -21.72 10.47 -7.84
N GLU A 17 -21.11 10.56 -9.03
CA GLU A 17 -19.88 9.84 -9.27
C GLU A 17 -18.94 10.49 -8.26
N SER A 18 -18.78 9.82 -7.10
CA SER A 18 -17.57 10.02 -6.34
C SER A 18 -16.46 9.74 -7.34
N ASP A 19 -15.86 10.83 -7.83
CA ASP A 19 -14.50 10.86 -8.34
C ASP A 19 -13.61 10.47 -7.14
N ASP A 20 -13.79 9.23 -6.69
CA ASP A 20 -12.80 8.45 -5.98
C ASP A 20 -11.71 8.27 -7.02
N LYS A 21 -10.95 9.35 -7.21
CA LYS A 21 -9.67 9.35 -7.88
C LYS A 21 -8.93 8.24 -7.20
N ASN A 22 -8.94 7.09 -7.86
CA ASN A 22 -8.42 5.86 -7.31
C ASN A 22 -7.00 6.21 -6.87
N LEU A 23 -6.75 6.34 -5.57
CA LEU A 23 -5.51 6.96 -5.08
C LEU A 23 -4.29 6.14 -5.50
N LEU A 24 -4.55 4.89 -5.88
CA LEU A 24 -3.61 3.94 -6.43
C LEU A 24 -3.36 4.13 -7.92
N ASP A 25 -4.27 4.74 -8.70
CA ASP A 25 -4.11 4.91 -10.15
C ASP A 25 -2.84 5.69 -10.53
N PRO A 26 -2.52 6.84 -9.90
CA PRO A 26 -1.29 7.57 -10.20
C PRO A 26 -0.03 6.77 -9.85
N ILE A 27 -0.09 6.00 -8.75
CA ILE A 27 1.01 5.16 -8.27
C ILE A 27 1.21 3.99 -9.24
N LEU A 28 0.15 3.26 -9.57
CA LEU A 28 0.16 2.11 -10.47
C LEU A 28 0.54 2.49 -11.92
N LYS A 29 0.19 3.70 -12.37
CA LYS A 29 0.56 4.22 -13.70
C LYS A 29 2.01 4.69 -13.78
N GLN A 30 2.66 4.99 -12.66
CA GLN A 30 4.06 5.45 -12.60
C GLN A 30 5.05 4.32 -12.30
N ILE A 31 4.58 3.16 -11.85
CA ILE A 31 5.48 2.08 -11.49
C ILE A 31 5.98 1.36 -12.75
N HIS A 32 7.29 1.44 -12.98
CA HIS A 32 7.97 0.56 -13.91
C HIS A 32 7.79 -0.89 -13.42
N LYS A 33 7.12 -1.74 -14.21
CA LYS A 33 6.77 -3.13 -13.83
C LYS A 33 7.93 -3.92 -13.21
N GLY A 34 9.17 -3.70 -13.70
CA GLY A 34 10.38 -4.29 -13.11
C GLY A 34 10.62 -3.84 -11.66
N GLY A 35 10.59 -2.53 -11.39
CA GLY A 35 10.77 -1.98 -10.04
C GLY A 35 9.67 -2.39 -9.06
N LEU A 36 8.44 -2.63 -9.53
CA LEU A 36 7.38 -3.20 -8.68
C LEU A 36 7.72 -4.61 -8.22
N ILE A 37 8.14 -5.45 -9.17
CA ILE A 37 8.44 -6.85 -8.92
C ILE A 37 9.63 -6.94 -7.97
N ASP A 38 10.69 -6.16 -8.20
CA ASP A 38 11.85 -6.12 -7.31
C ASP A 38 11.48 -5.66 -5.90
N SER A 39 10.59 -4.68 -5.77
CA SER A 39 10.10 -4.21 -4.46
C SER A 39 9.29 -5.29 -3.74
N LEU A 40 8.38 -5.97 -4.45
CA LEU A 40 7.57 -7.05 -3.88
C LEU A 40 8.44 -8.23 -3.45
N LEU A 41 9.38 -8.64 -4.30
CA LEU A 41 10.34 -9.70 -3.98
C LEU A 41 11.23 -9.30 -2.80
N GLY A 42 11.71 -8.06 -2.77
CA GLY A 42 12.50 -7.54 -1.66
C GLY A 42 11.74 -7.59 -0.33
N CYS A 43 10.45 -7.22 -0.34
CA CYS A 43 9.60 -7.35 0.85
C CYS A 43 9.45 -8.80 1.29
N THR A 44 9.11 -9.71 0.38
CA THR A 44 8.90 -11.13 0.71
C THR A 44 10.19 -11.80 1.20
N TYR A 45 11.31 -11.56 0.53
CA TYR A 45 12.60 -12.11 0.96
C TYR A 45 13.08 -11.49 2.27
N GLY A 46 12.89 -10.18 2.45
CA GLY A 46 13.21 -9.51 3.70
C GLY A 46 12.46 -10.11 4.89
N GLN A 47 11.16 -10.35 4.74
CA GLN A 47 10.35 -11.00 5.77
C GLN A 47 10.83 -12.42 6.08
N ALA A 48 11.09 -13.23 5.05
CA ALA A 48 11.56 -14.60 5.24
C ALA A 48 12.95 -14.66 5.90
N LEU A 49 13.84 -13.71 5.57
CA LEU A 49 15.15 -13.60 6.20
C LEU A 49 15.03 -13.18 7.66
N ASP A 50 14.22 -12.15 7.95
CA ASP A 50 14.00 -11.67 9.32
C ASP A 50 13.46 -12.78 10.22
N ASP A 51 12.49 -13.56 9.73
CA ASP A 51 11.93 -14.71 10.45
C ASP A 51 13.01 -15.79 10.69
N ALA A 52 13.77 -16.18 9.67
CA ALA A 52 14.82 -17.18 9.82
C ALA A 52 15.90 -16.75 10.84
N TYR A 53 16.32 -15.48 10.81
CA TYR A 53 17.27 -14.94 11.77
C TYR A 53 16.67 -14.86 13.19
N GLY A 54 15.42 -14.40 13.32
CA GLY A 54 14.72 -14.32 14.59
C GLY A 54 14.56 -15.69 15.25
N LEU A 55 14.06 -16.68 14.50
CA LEU A 55 13.85 -18.05 14.96
C LEU A 55 15.14 -18.74 15.43
N SER A 56 16.29 -18.35 14.88
CA SER A 56 17.59 -18.89 15.29
C SER A 56 17.95 -18.56 16.75
N THR A 57 17.27 -17.57 17.34
CA THR A 57 17.49 -17.11 18.73
C THR A 57 16.18 -17.00 19.53
N GLU A 58 15.08 -17.53 19.00
CA GLU A 58 13.78 -17.47 19.67
C GLU A 58 13.86 -18.17 21.04
N PHE A 59 13.30 -17.54 22.07
CA PHE A 59 13.34 -17.98 23.47
C PHE A 59 14.69 -17.92 24.17
N GLU A 60 15.77 -17.52 23.49
CA GLU A 60 17.06 -17.25 24.12
C GLU A 60 17.06 -15.87 24.78
N ASP A 61 17.79 -15.75 25.89
CA ASP A 61 18.00 -14.44 26.50
C ASP A 61 19.05 -13.63 25.71
N ARG A 62 18.91 -12.31 25.75
CA ARG A 62 19.79 -11.40 25.00
C ARG A 62 21.28 -11.56 25.36
N ILE A 63 21.60 -11.90 26.61
CA ILE A 63 23.00 -12.05 27.06
C ILE A 63 23.58 -13.33 26.45
N THR A 64 22.83 -14.42 26.47
CA THR A 64 23.21 -15.71 25.86
C THR A 64 23.46 -15.55 24.36
N VAL A 65 22.56 -14.87 23.64
CA VAL A 65 22.74 -14.58 22.20
C VAL A 65 24.03 -13.80 21.96
N ALA A 66 24.31 -12.75 22.74
CA ALA A 66 25.51 -11.92 22.57
C ALA A 66 26.83 -12.67 22.86
N ILE A 67 26.80 -13.69 23.73
CA ILE A 67 27.96 -14.54 24.00
C ILE A 67 28.16 -15.57 22.87
N MET A 68 27.08 -16.17 22.37
CA MET A 68 27.13 -17.20 21.33
C MET A 68 27.43 -16.63 19.94
N TYR A 69 26.89 -15.45 19.65
CA TYR A 69 27.04 -14.74 18.37
C TYR A 69 27.61 -13.34 18.62
N PRO A 70 28.89 -13.24 19.04
CA PRO A 70 29.51 -11.95 19.29
C PRO A 70 29.66 -11.16 17.99
N ASP A 71 29.51 -9.84 18.08
CA ASP A 71 29.82 -8.95 16.96
C ASP A 71 31.30 -9.10 16.58
N ASN A 72 31.57 -9.50 15.34
CA ASN A 72 32.93 -9.63 14.80
C ASN A 72 33.52 -8.28 14.33
N THR A 73 33.02 -7.15 14.84
CA THR A 73 33.50 -5.80 14.47
C THR A 73 34.86 -5.47 15.07
#